data_AF-A0AAV7IQ63-F1
#
_entry.id   AF-A0AAV7IQ63-F1
#
_cell.length_a   1.000
_cell.length_b   1.000
_cell.length_c   1.000
_cell.angle_alpha   90.00
_cell.angle_beta   90.00
_cell.angle_gamma   90.00
#
_symmetry.space_group_name_H-M   'P 1'
#
loop_
_entity.id
_entity.type
_entity.pdbx_description
1 polymer ?
#
loop_
_entity_poly.entity_id
_entity_poly.type
_entity_poly.pdbx_seq_one_letter_code
_entity_poly.pdbx_strand_id
1 'polypeptide(L)'
;MLIKVSYSQIKTYSLPQAKLDDHFFSHVKGLLELCFSDRLNPVVITEELYDKIHKIPWKIVEPPTIILDKNFKSKEIQVFNLRYPTYLLSVSGSIQKLKTLFNKLRSTTTWSVESFFFIVEIENFCDNANEVLKLLWKMDLLSPFYLCRETDSDNLIIYNYNPFTNYAPYPWRSAEITSQEITENEKGTLFHQHFDNDRKVCYNITFDKSKTLGDHKIKTTISYQLPNATRDDVIDVRNVNLSIF
;
A
#
# COMPACT_ATOMS: atom_id res chain seq x y z
N MET A 1 -15.96 -4.67 26.27
CA MET A 1 -14.69 -5.09 26.92
C MET A 1 -13.64 -4.04 26.58
N LEU A 2 -13.30 -3.18 27.54
CA LEU A 2 -12.32 -2.09 27.38
C LEU A 2 -10.91 -2.66 27.55
N ILE A 3 -10.08 -2.59 26.50
CA ILE A 3 -8.64 -2.84 26.63
C ILE A 3 -8.01 -1.54 27.12
N LYS A 4 -7.56 -1.56 28.38
CA LYS A 4 -6.80 -0.48 29.01
C LYS A 4 -5.37 -0.55 28.48
N VAL A 5 -5.07 0.19 27.42
CA VAL A 5 -3.68 0.37 26.98
C VAL A 5 -3.00 1.31 27.97
N SER A 6 -2.00 0.82 28.69
CA SER A 6 -1.22 1.61 29.66
C SER A 6 -0.45 2.69 28.92
N TYR A 7 -0.89 3.95 29.05
CA TYR A 7 -0.30 5.16 28.45
C TYR A 7 1.11 5.52 28.96
N SER A 8 1.80 4.63 29.67
CA SER A 8 2.95 4.99 30.52
C SER A 8 4.33 4.93 29.85
N GLN A 9 4.43 5.00 28.52
CA GLN A 9 5.74 5.02 27.83
C GLN A 9 5.83 6.03 26.67
N ILE A 10 4.99 7.07 26.65
CA ILE A 10 5.15 8.17 25.70
C ILE A 10 6.31 9.05 26.17
N LYS A 11 7.49 8.87 25.57
CA LYS A 11 8.58 9.84 25.67
C LYS A 11 8.30 10.96 24.66
N THR A 12 8.00 12.15 25.15
CA THR A 12 7.92 13.36 24.33
C THR A 12 9.32 13.85 24.04
N TYR A 13 9.72 13.81 22.77
CA TYR A 13 10.96 14.41 22.29
C TYR A 13 10.66 15.76 21.65
N SER A 14 11.29 16.82 22.15
CA SER A 14 11.33 18.11 21.45
C SER A 14 12.48 18.07 20.44
N LEU A 15 12.15 18.00 19.15
CA LEU A 15 13.13 18.06 18.07
C LEU A 15 13.23 19.47 17.45
N PRO A 16 14.39 19.84 16.88
CA PRO A 16 14.63 21.17 16.31
C PRO A 16 13.74 21.40 15.09
N GLN A 17 13.23 22.62 14.95
CA GLN A 17 12.45 23.07 13.79
C GLN A 17 13.33 23.14 12.53
N ALA A 18 13.36 22.08 11.75
CA ALA A 18 13.58 22.21 10.31
C ALA A 18 12.32 22.86 9.72
N LYS A 19 12.49 23.83 8.81
CA LYS A 19 11.38 24.39 8.01
C LYS A 19 10.63 23.22 7.37
N LEU A 20 9.45 22.94 7.92
CA LEU A 20 8.58 21.86 7.51
C LEU A 20 7.97 22.29 6.19
N ASP A 21 8.15 21.49 5.14
CA ASP A 21 7.37 21.70 3.91
C ASP A 21 5.96 21.15 4.17
N ASP A 22 5.16 21.97 4.82
CA ASP A 22 3.83 21.65 5.33
C ASP A 22 2.85 21.27 4.21
N HIS A 23 3.09 21.75 2.99
CA HIS A 23 2.14 21.62 1.90
C HIS A 23 2.04 20.18 1.38
N PHE A 24 3.18 19.54 1.10
CA PHE A 24 3.21 18.14 0.66
C PHE A 24 2.57 17.19 1.70
N PHE A 25 2.96 17.31 2.97
CA PHE A 25 2.42 16.44 4.03
C PHE A 25 0.94 16.75 4.32
N SER A 26 0.49 17.98 4.10
CA SER A 26 -0.93 18.34 4.12
C SER A 26 -1.72 17.63 3.02
N HIS A 27 -1.17 17.51 1.81
CA HIS A 27 -1.79 16.72 0.74
C HIS A 27 -1.81 15.22 1.02
N VAL A 28 -0.71 14.65 1.52
CA VAL A 28 -0.67 13.24 1.95
C VAL A 28 -1.74 12.98 3.00
N LYS A 29 -1.86 13.87 3.99
CA LYS A 29 -2.89 13.78 5.02
C LYS A 29 -4.30 13.94 4.44
N GLY A 30 -4.50 14.90 3.54
CA GLY A 30 -5.78 15.12 2.85
C GLY A 30 -6.25 13.89 2.08
N LEU A 31 -5.34 13.19 1.41
CA LEU A 31 -5.64 11.92 0.75
C LEU A 31 -6.13 10.85 1.74
N LEU A 32 -5.47 10.72 2.89
CA LEU A 32 -5.88 9.80 3.95
C LEU A 32 -7.24 10.17 4.54
N GLU A 33 -7.48 11.46 4.77
CA GLU A 33 -8.75 11.99 5.24
C GLU A 33 -9.89 11.68 4.29
N LEU A 34 -9.71 11.94 3.00
CA LEU A 34 -10.77 11.74 2.00
C LEU A 34 -11.14 10.28 1.82
N CYS A 35 -10.15 9.39 1.83
CA CYS A 35 -10.34 8.02 1.35
C CYS A 35 -10.37 6.96 2.45
N PHE A 36 -9.80 7.23 3.63
CA PHE A 36 -9.52 6.18 4.62
C PHE A 36 -9.85 6.57 6.07
N SER A 37 -10.46 7.73 6.32
CA SER A 37 -10.81 8.21 7.68
C SER A 37 -12.16 7.68 8.20
N ASP A 38 -12.51 6.41 7.95
CA ASP A 38 -13.80 5.83 8.36
C ASP A 38 -13.86 5.40 9.85
N ARG A 39 -12.82 5.70 10.66
CA ARG A 39 -12.58 5.27 12.06
C ARG A 39 -12.37 3.77 12.27
N LEU A 40 -12.71 2.92 11.30
CA LEU A 40 -12.73 1.47 11.46
C LEU A 40 -11.38 0.84 11.13
N ASN A 41 -10.61 1.47 10.25
CA ASN A 41 -9.30 1.00 9.84
C ASN A 41 -8.20 1.77 10.58
N PRO A 42 -7.27 1.09 11.27
CA PRO A 42 -6.11 1.79 11.79
C PRO A 42 -5.18 2.19 10.64
N VAL A 43 -4.48 3.30 10.85
CA VAL A 43 -3.36 3.71 10.02
C VAL A 43 -2.07 3.20 10.66
N VAL A 44 -1.35 2.33 9.97
CA VAL A 44 -0.01 1.89 10.37
C VAL A 44 1.00 2.82 9.71
N ILE A 45 1.77 3.55 10.51
CA ILE A 45 2.63 4.64 10.04
C ILE A 45 4.07 4.48 10.54
N THR A 46 5.07 4.73 9.68
CA THR A 46 6.47 4.81 10.13
C THR A 46 6.72 6.07 10.96
N GLU A 47 7.51 5.97 12.03
CA GLU A 47 7.85 7.06 12.95
C GLU A 47 8.23 8.38 12.24
N GLU A 48 9.06 8.31 11.19
CA GLU A 48 9.51 9.46 10.41
C GLU A 48 8.39 10.25 9.73
N LEU A 49 7.31 9.57 9.33
CA LEU A 49 6.13 10.19 8.74
C LEU A 49 5.17 10.69 9.82
N TYR A 50 5.05 9.94 10.92
CA TYR A 50 4.24 10.35 12.05
C TYR A 50 4.65 11.73 12.53
N ASP A 51 5.96 11.97 12.71
CA ASP A 51 6.52 13.25 13.16
C ASP A 51 6.16 14.47 12.27
N LYS A 52 5.86 14.22 11.00
CA LYS A 52 5.49 15.25 10.02
C LYS A 52 3.98 15.44 9.93
N ILE A 53 3.22 14.35 9.99
CA ILE A 53 1.76 14.35 9.78
C ILE A 53 0.99 14.71 11.06
N HIS A 54 1.44 14.29 12.24
CA HIS A 54 0.72 14.54 13.50
C HIS A 54 0.61 16.03 13.85
N LYS A 55 1.54 16.86 13.33
CA LYS A 55 1.55 18.31 13.53
C LYS A 55 0.43 19.02 12.78
N ILE A 56 -0.08 18.39 11.73
CA ILE A 56 -1.21 18.89 10.94
C ILE A 56 -2.48 18.39 11.64
N PRO A 57 -3.46 19.26 11.97
CA PRO A 57 -4.70 18.83 12.62
C PRO A 57 -5.57 17.99 11.69
N TRP A 58 -6.33 17.03 12.23
CA TRP A 58 -7.30 16.26 11.42
C TRP A 58 -8.55 17.10 11.18
N LYS A 59 -9.01 17.20 9.93
CA LYS A 59 -10.21 17.98 9.57
C LYS A 59 -11.52 17.23 9.85
N ILE A 60 -11.49 15.90 9.75
CA ILE A 60 -12.68 15.05 9.83
C ILE A 60 -12.62 14.23 11.12
N VAL A 61 -11.87 13.12 11.10
CA VAL A 61 -11.64 12.28 12.27
C VAL A 61 -10.25 11.68 12.22
N GLU A 62 -9.58 11.69 13.37
CA GLU A 62 -8.33 10.97 13.57
C GLU A 62 -8.57 9.46 13.66
N PRO A 63 -7.99 8.65 12.76
CA PRO A 63 -8.07 7.21 12.84
C PRO A 63 -7.17 6.67 13.96
N PRO A 64 -7.48 5.48 14.52
CA PRO A 64 -6.54 4.77 15.38
C PRO A 64 -5.19 4.62 14.65
N THR A 65 -4.09 5.01 15.29
CA THR A 65 -2.77 5.05 14.64
C THR A 65 -1.81 4.10 15.34
N ILE A 66 -1.12 3.28 14.55
CA ILE A 66 -0.08 2.34 15.01
C ILE A 66 1.26 2.84 14.46
N ILE A 67 2.16 3.24 15.36
CA ILE A 67 3.46 3.79 14.98
C ILE A 67 4.48 2.66 14.90
N LEU A 68 5.14 2.53 13.76
CA LEU A 68 6.27 1.64 13.54
C LEU A 68 7.55 2.41 13.83
N ASP A 69 8.11 2.20 15.02
CA ASP A 69 9.41 2.73 15.39
C ASP A 69 10.56 1.80 14.92
N LYS A 70 11.80 2.22 15.19
CA LYS A 70 13.01 1.45 14.84
C LYS A 70 13.11 0.10 15.58
N ASN A 71 12.44 -0.05 16.71
CA ASN A 71 12.46 -1.24 17.56
C ASN A 71 11.32 -2.23 17.25
N PHE A 72 10.42 -1.86 16.34
CA PHE A 72 9.25 -2.64 15.96
C PHE A 72 9.53 -4.14 15.79
N LYS A 73 8.77 -4.95 16.54
CA LYS A 73 8.72 -6.41 16.39
C LYS A 73 7.34 -6.84 15.90
N SER A 74 7.29 -7.75 14.94
CA SER A 74 6.04 -8.18 14.30
C SER A 74 5.00 -8.78 15.26
N LYS A 75 5.45 -9.34 16.40
CA LYS A 75 4.57 -9.90 17.43
C LYS A 75 3.79 -8.86 18.24
N GLU A 76 4.14 -7.58 18.12
CA GLU A 76 3.58 -6.48 18.92
C GLU A 76 2.27 -5.92 18.34
N ILE A 77 1.94 -6.23 17.09
CA ILE A 77 0.66 -5.83 16.49
C ILE A 77 -0.33 -6.99 16.60
N GLN A 78 -1.14 -6.96 17.66
CA GLN A 78 -2.30 -7.83 17.81
C GLN A 78 -3.54 -6.96 17.87
N VAL A 79 -4.12 -6.68 16.70
CA VAL A 79 -5.34 -5.85 16.60
C VAL A 79 -6.43 -6.67 15.94
N PHE A 80 -7.57 -6.76 16.60
CA PHE A 80 -8.79 -7.34 16.03
C PHE A 80 -9.55 -6.21 15.32
N ASN A 81 -9.24 -5.98 14.04
CA ASN A 81 -9.97 -5.02 13.22
C ASN A 81 -10.99 -5.73 12.34
N LEU A 82 -12.14 -5.08 12.13
CA LEU A 82 -13.18 -5.56 11.23
C LEU A 82 -12.78 -5.44 9.74
N ARG A 83 -11.72 -4.68 9.44
CA ARG A 83 -11.19 -4.41 8.10
C ARG A 83 -9.66 -4.22 8.12
N TYR A 84 -9.06 -4.25 6.93
CA TYR A 84 -7.61 -4.24 6.75
C TYR A 84 -7.00 -2.85 6.99
N PRO A 85 -5.83 -2.75 7.67
CA PRO A 85 -5.18 -1.46 7.91
C PRO A 85 -4.78 -0.74 6.63
N THR A 86 -4.69 0.58 6.70
CA THR A 86 -3.97 1.39 5.71
C THR A 86 -2.54 1.59 6.20
N TYR A 87 -1.57 1.27 5.36
CA TYR A 87 -0.15 1.45 5.66
C TYR A 87 0.35 2.74 5.02
N LEU A 88 1.01 3.59 5.81
CA LEU A 88 1.66 4.81 5.37
C LEU A 88 3.14 4.75 5.75
N LEU A 89 3.99 4.35 4.80
CA LEU A 89 5.37 3.93 5.05
C LEU A 89 6.36 4.84 4.33
N SER A 90 7.45 5.20 5.01
CA SER A 90 8.56 5.97 4.44
C SER A 90 9.49 5.08 3.59
N VAL A 91 10.06 5.65 2.52
CA VAL A 91 11.18 5.05 1.74
C VAL A 91 12.55 5.65 2.11
N SER A 92 12.65 6.40 3.20
CA SER A 92 13.92 7.03 3.59
C SER A 92 15.10 6.04 3.66
N GLY A 93 16.20 6.41 3.00
CA GLY A 93 17.48 5.71 3.03
C GLY A 93 17.71 4.64 1.95
N SER A 94 16.84 3.62 1.79
CA SER A 94 16.98 2.64 0.70
C SER A 94 15.79 1.68 0.50
N ILE A 95 15.64 1.20 -0.72
CA ILE A 95 14.67 0.16 -1.11
C ILE A 95 14.89 -1.16 -0.34
N GLN A 96 16.12 -1.47 0.08
CA GLN A 96 16.40 -2.65 0.91
C GLN A 96 15.82 -2.55 2.32
N LYS A 97 15.82 -1.35 2.92
CA LYS A 97 15.14 -1.12 4.20
C LYS A 97 13.65 -1.33 4.05
N LEU A 98 13.06 -0.81 2.98
CA LEU A 98 11.64 -1.00 2.65
C LEU A 98 11.30 -2.49 2.52
N LYS A 99 12.09 -3.25 1.75
CA LYS A 99 11.94 -4.71 1.61
C LYS A 99 11.99 -5.43 2.96
N THR A 100 12.94 -5.05 3.82
CA THR A 100 13.09 -5.61 5.17
C THR A 100 11.86 -5.32 6.04
N LEU A 101 11.36 -4.09 5.98
CA LEU A 101 10.13 -3.68 6.68
C LEU A 101 8.93 -4.50 6.22
N PHE A 102 8.74 -4.65 4.90
CA PHE A 102 7.66 -5.44 4.33
C PHE A 102 7.72 -6.90 4.73
N ASN A 103 8.91 -7.51 4.78
CA ASN A 103 9.08 -8.87 5.28
C ASN A 103 8.67 -9.01 6.76
N LYS A 104 8.97 -8.01 7.60
CA LYS A 104 8.50 -7.98 8.99
C LYS A 104 6.98 -7.83 9.06
N LEU A 105 6.42 -6.89 8.29
CA LEU A 105 4.97 -6.65 8.24
C LEU A 105 4.21 -7.88 7.77
N ARG A 106 4.70 -8.62 6.76
CA ARG A 106 4.11 -9.87 6.29
C ARG A 106 3.96 -10.94 7.38
N SER A 107 4.76 -10.86 8.44
CA SER A 107 4.68 -11.79 9.58
C SER A 107 3.71 -11.34 10.69
N THR A 108 3.05 -10.18 10.56
CA THR A 108 2.06 -9.69 11.54
C THR A 108 0.69 -10.29 11.26
N THR A 109 -0.17 -10.35 12.29
CA THR A 109 -1.55 -10.81 12.12
C THR A 109 -2.44 -9.82 11.38
N THR A 110 -1.97 -8.58 11.19
CA THR A 110 -2.70 -7.50 10.52
C THR A 110 -2.37 -7.39 9.04
N TRP A 111 -1.37 -8.13 8.55
CA TRP A 111 -1.00 -8.13 7.14
C TRP A 111 -2.14 -8.64 6.27
N SER A 112 -2.43 -7.89 5.21
CA SER A 112 -3.34 -8.31 4.16
C SER A 112 -2.89 -7.79 2.82
N VAL A 113 -3.08 -8.61 1.78
CA VAL A 113 -2.89 -8.20 0.38
C VAL A 113 -3.98 -7.22 -0.08
N GLU A 114 -5.10 -7.16 0.65
CA GLU A 114 -6.21 -6.22 0.41
C GLU A 114 -6.00 -4.87 1.11
N SER A 115 -4.97 -4.74 1.95
CA SER A 115 -4.60 -3.44 2.54
C SER A 115 -4.15 -2.44 1.48
N PHE A 116 -4.36 -1.16 1.79
CA PHE A 116 -3.79 -0.06 1.03
C PHE A 116 -2.40 0.27 1.54
N PHE A 117 -1.42 0.37 0.64
CA PHE A 117 -0.03 0.67 0.98
C PHE A 117 0.39 1.97 0.32
N PHE A 118 0.46 3.05 1.08
CA PHE A 118 0.99 4.33 0.66
C PHE A 118 2.46 4.44 1.05
N ILE A 119 3.28 4.58 0.04
CA ILE A 119 4.73 4.63 0.17
C ILE A 119 5.17 6.06 -0.09
N VAL A 120 5.64 6.75 0.94
CA VAL A 120 5.95 8.17 0.89
C VAL A 120 7.45 8.36 0.75
N GLU A 121 7.86 9.01 -0.34
CA GLU A 121 9.22 9.51 -0.52
C GLU A 121 9.39 10.82 0.25
N ILE A 122 10.41 10.85 1.11
CA ILE A 122 10.68 11.98 2.01
C ILE A 122 11.96 12.72 1.58
N GLU A 123 12.93 11.99 1.02
CA GLU A 123 14.30 12.47 0.80
C GLU A 123 14.55 12.86 -0.65
N ASN A 124 13.97 12.14 -1.60
CA ASN A 124 14.19 12.33 -3.03
C ASN A 124 12.94 12.80 -3.77
N PHE A 125 13.06 12.94 -5.10
CA PHE A 125 11.93 13.11 -6.01
C PHE A 125 11.35 11.74 -6.40
N CYS A 126 10.52 11.71 -7.43
CA CYS A 126 9.76 10.53 -7.84
C CYS A 126 10.57 9.42 -8.53
N ASP A 127 11.90 9.46 -8.53
CA ASP A 127 12.77 8.58 -9.32
C ASP A 127 12.61 7.09 -8.99
N ASN A 128 12.39 6.77 -7.71
CA ASN A 128 12.27 5.38 -7.24
C ASN A 128 10.87 4.77 -7.44
N ALA A 129 9.91 5.51 -8.00
CA ALA A 129 8.51 5.06 -8.07
C ALA A 129 8.36 3.72 -8.83
N ASN A 130 9.06 3.55 -9.96
CA ASN A 130 9.01 2.32 -10.75
C ASN A 130 9.57 1.12 -9.98
N GLU A 131 10.79 1.25 -9.45
CA GLU A 131 11.49 0.16 -8.76
C GLU A 131 10.71 -0.29 -7.51
N VAL A 132 10.23 0.67 -6.72
CA VAL A 132 9.47 0.40 -5.50
C VAL A 132 8.14 -0.26 -5.82
N LEU A 133 7.36 0.24 -6.78
CA LEU A 133 6.06 -0.35 -7.10
C LEU A 133 6.21 -1.75 -7.74
N LYS A 134 7.23 -1.97 -8.57
CA LYS A 134 7.57 -3.31 -9.07
C LYS A 134 7.97 -4.26 -7.95
N LEU A 135 8.75 -3.80 -6.97
CA LEU A 135 9.10 -4.60 -5.79
C LEU A 135 7.83 -5.01 -5.04
N LEU A 136 6.94 -4.07 -4.76
CA LEU A 136 5.70 -4.34 -4.02
C LEU A 136 4.74 -5.26 -4.77
N TRP A 137 4.67 -5.12 -6.09
CA TRP A 137 3.96 -6.08 -6.95
C TRP A 137 4.54 -7.49 -6.82
N LYS A 138 5.88 -7.64 -6.87
CA LYS A 138 6.57 -8.93 -6.64
C LYS A 138 6.36 -9.49 -5.23
N MET A 139 5.80 -8.71 -4.31
CA MET A 139 5.40 -9.13 -2.95
C MET A 139 3.89 -9.41 -2.85
N ASP A 140 3.19 -9.57 -3.98
CA ASP A 140 1.76 -9.88 -4.10
C ASP A 140 0.82 -8.78 -3.55
N LEU A 141 1.28 -7.52 -3.54
CA LEU A 141 0.45 -6.40 -3.10
C LEU A 141 -0.41 -5.84 -4.23
N LEU A 142 -1.73 -5.78 -3.99
CA LEU A 142 -2.71 -5.36 -4.99
C LEU A 142 -2.87 -3.84 -5.08
N SER A 143 -2.82 -3.17 -3.93
CA SER A 143 -3.06 -1.73 -3.80
C SER A 143 -1.86 -0.92 -3.25
N PRO A 144 -0.64 -1.06 -3.81
CA PRO A 144 0.46 -0.17 -3.48
C PRO A 144 0.40 1.13 -4.30
N PHE A 145 0.69 2.24 -3.64
CA PHE A 145 0.80 3.57 -4.22
C PHE A 145 2.10 4.22 -3.78
N TYR A 146 2.76 4.93 -4.68
CA TYR A 146 3.96 5.68 -4.36
C TYR A 146 3.65 7.18 -4.41
N LEU A 147 3.97 7.88 -3.33
CA LEU A 147 3.65 9.28 -3.07
C LEU A 147 4.96 10.06 -3.02
N CYS A 148 5.10 11.07 -3.86
CA CYS A 148 6.30 11.90 -3.94
C CYS A 148 5.95 13.33 -4.36
N ARG A 149 6.92 14.23 -4.19
CA ARG A 149 6.81 15.62 -4.67
C ARG A 149 7.16 15.70 -6.14
N GLU A 150 6.41 16.52 -6.85
CA GLU A 150 6.80 16.95 -8.19
C GLU A 150 8.10 17.77 -8.12
N THR A 151 8.99 17.61 -9.09
CA THR A 151 10.32 18.24 -9.06
C THR A 151 10.26 19.77 -9.00
N ASP A 152 9.24 20.37 -9.62
CA ASP A 152 9.08 21.82 -9.74
C ASP A 152 7.92 22.37 -8.90
N SER A 153 7.24 21.54 -8.12
CA SER A 153 6.13 21.98 -7.27
C SER A 153 5.97 21.09 -6.03
N ASP A 154 5.57 21.67 -4.90
CA ASP A 154 5.23 20.89 -3.69
C ASP A 154 3.87 20.17 -3.82
N ASN A 155 3.43 19.87 -5.06
CA ASN A 155 2.25 19.08 -5.34
C ASN A 155 2.56 17.60 -5.12
N LEU A 156 1.52 16.89 -4.65
CA LEU A 156 1.59 15.46 -4.45
C LEU A 156 1.32 14.74 -5.78
N ILE A 157 2.28 13.95 -6.25
CA ILE A 157 2.07 12.99 -7.33
C ILE A 157 1.81 11.62 -6.72
N ILE A 158 0.76 10.96 -7.21
CA ILE A 158 0.40 9.59 -6.86
C ILE A 158 0.80 8.70 -8.03
N TYR A 159 1.66 7.73 -7.78
CA TYR A 159 2.05 6.70 -8.74
C TYR A 159 1.40 5.36 -8.42
N ASN A 160 1.12 4.60 -9.48
CA ASN A 160 0.60 3.25 -9.41
C ASN A 160 1.18 2.41 -10.56
N TYR A 161 1.34 1.11 -10.35
CA TYR A 161 1.86 0.19 -11.36
C TYR A 161 0.77 -0.79 -11.80
N ASN A 162 0.52 -0.87 -13.10
CA ASN A 162 -0.32 -1.89 -13.70
C ASN A 162 0.57 -2.99 -14.32
N PRO A 163 0.61 -4.19 -13.74
CA PRO A 163 1.44 -5.29 -14.23
C PRO A 163 0.85 -6.02 -15.43
N PHE A 164 -0.40 -5.71 -15.83
CA PHE A 164 -1.12 -6.47 -16.85
C PHE A 164 -1.19 -5.74 -18.17
N THR A 165 -1.50 -4.44 -18.14
CA THR A 165 -1.77 -3.64 -19.33
C THR A 165 -1.26 -2.21 -19.20
N ASN A 166 -1.22 -1.51 -20.34
CA ASN A 166 -1.00 -0.07 -20.42
C ASN A 166 -2.31 0.73 -20.29
N TYR A 167 -3.36 0.13 -19.74
CA TYR A 167 -4.62 0.81 -19.47
C TYR A 167 -4.69 1.29 -18.02
N ALA A 168 -5.10 2.54 -17.86
CA ALA A 168 -5.60 3.10 -16.61
C ALA A 168 -6.72 4.12 -16.94
N PRO A 169 -7.78 4.21 -16.12
CA PRO A 169 -8.83 5.19 -16.34
C PRO A 169 -8.31 6.63 -16.13
N TYR A 170 -8.94 7.60 -16.78
CA TYR A 170 -8.69 9.01 -16.47
C TYR A 170 -8.89 9.26 -14.95
N PRO A 171 -8.01 10.03 -14.26
CA PRO A 171 -7.00 10.95 -14.80
C PRO A 171 -5.57 10.39 -14.88
N TRP A 172 -5.38 9.08 -14.75
CA TRP A 172 -4.05 8.47 -14.83
C TRP A 172 -3.38 8.72 -16.18
N ARG A 173 -2.07 9.00 -16.15
CA ARG A 173 -1.21 9.15 -17.32
C ARG A 173 -0.04 8.17 -17.21
N SER A 174 0.37 7.60 -18.33
CA SER A 174 1.57 6.76 -18.35
C SER A 174 2.78 7.63 -18.01
N ALA A 175 3.58 7.20 -17.04
CA ALA A 175 4.91 7.75 -16.85
C ALA A 175 5.80 7.23 -18.01
N GLU A 176 6.60 8.11 -18.60
CA GLU A 176 7.61 7.68 -19.58
C GLU A 176 8.71 6.93 -18.82
N ILE A 177 8.76 5.61 -18.99
CA ILE A 177 9.86 4.81 -18.45
C ILE A 177 11.02 4.91 -19.46
N THR A 178 12.17 5.39 -19.01
CA THR A 178 13.38 5.43 -19.83
C THR A 178 13.68 4.02 -20.33
N SER A 179 13.86 3.86 -21.64
CA SER A 179 13.84 2.61 -22.41
C SER A 179 14.88 1.55 -22.05
N GLN A 180 15.70 1.76 -21.03
CA GLN A 180 16.80 0.87 -20.63
C GLN A 180 16.37 -0.31 -19.73
N GLU A 181 15.14 -0.33 -19.20
CA GLU A 181 14.68 -1.37 -18.25
C GLU A 181 13.70 -2.40 -18.84
N ILE A 182 13.35 -2.31 -20.12
CA ILE A 182 12.36 -3.20 -20.72
C ILE A 182 13.04 -4.52 -21.11
N THR A 183 13.17 -5.42 -20.16
CA THR A 183 13.31 -6.85 -20.50
C THR A 183 11.95 -7.36 -20.96
N GLU A 184 11.91 -8.16 -22.04
CA GLU A 184 10.66 -8.63 -22.71
C GLU A 184 9.65 -9.33 -21.78
N ASN A 185 10.06 -9.70 -20.56
CA ASN A 185 9.26 -10.36 -19.53
C ASN A 185 8.67 -9.42 -18.45
N GLU A 186 8.99 -8.13 -18.42
CA GLU A 186 8.46 -7.16 -17.43
C GLU A 186 7.45 -6.18 -18.05
N LYS A 187 6.43 -6.70 -18.74
CA LYS A 187 5.36 -5.92 -19.37
C LYS A 187 4.39 -5.35 -18.32
N GLY A 188 4.77 -4.26 -17.66
CA GLY A 188 3.81 -3.45 -16.88
C GLY A 188 4.06 -1.96 -17.08
N THR A 189 3.04 -1.16 -16.84
CA THR A 189 3.06 0.28 -17.08
C THR A 189 2.96 1.03 -15.76
N LEU A 190 3.89 1.96 -15.57
CA LEU A 190 3.85 2.92 -14.47
C LEU A 190 2.91 4.07 -14.85
N PHE A 191 1.99 4.39 -13.97
CA PHE A 191 1.05 5.49 -14.11
C PHE A 191 1.25 6.50 -13.00
N HIS A 192 0.94 7.75 -13.31
CA HIS A 192 0.88 8.83 -12.34
C HIS A 192 -0.37 9.70 -12.53
N GLN A 193 -0.80 10.34 -11.46
CA GLN A 193 -1.78 11.43 -11.47
C GLN A 193 -1.42 12.43 -10.38
N HIS A 194 -1.86 13.67 -10.55
CA HIS A 194 -1.79 14.66 -9.48
C HIS A 194 -2.87 14.39 -8.44
N PHE A 195 -2.54 14.63 -7.18
CA PHE A 195 -3.55 14.70 -6.13
C PHE A 195 -4.48 15.88 -6.40
N ASP A 196 -5.76 15.57 -6.50
CA ASP A 196 -6.84 16.55 -6.48
C ASP A 196 -7.60 16.37 -5.17
N ASN A 197 -7.89 17.49 -4.49
CA ASN A 197 -8.60 17.51 -3.22
C ASN A 197 -10.13 17.36 -3.43
N ASP A 198 -10.52 16.34 -4.20
CA ASP A 198 -11.89 15.93 -4.48
C ASP A 198 -12.07 14.47 -4.01
N ARG A 199 -13.20 14.15 -3.38
CA ARG A 199 -13.55 12.77 -2.97
C ARG A 199 -13.50 11.76 -4.13
N LYS A 200 -13.62 12.21 -5.38
CA LYS A 200 -13.43 11.36 -6.57
C LYS A 200 -12.06 10.71 -6.62
N VAL A 201 -11.03 11.31 -6.00
CA VAL A 201 -9.67 10.75 -5.96
C VAL A 201 -9.67 9.31 -5.42
N CYS A 202 -10.53 9.00 -4.44
CA CYS A 202 -10.59 7.68 -3.81
C CYS A 202 -11.06 6.59 -4.78
N TYR A 203 -12.03 6.92 -5.63
CA TYR A 203 -12.50 6.01 -6.68
C TYR A 203 -11.48 5.89 -7.82
N ASN A 204 -10.78 6.98 -8.12
CA ASN A 204 -9.80 7.01 -9.21
C ASN A 204 -8.54 6.22 -8.86
N ILE A 205 -8.07 6.26 -7.60
CA ILE A 205 -6.84 5.55 -7.22
C ILE A 205 -7.06 4.03 -7.08
N THR A 206 -8.28 3.58 -6.77
CA THR A 206 -8.59 2.17 -6.44
C THR A 206 -9.18 1.39 -7.62
N PHE A 207 -8.91 1.78 -8.86
CA PHE A 207 -9.44 1.09 -10.02
C PHE A 207 -8.94 -0.36 -10.12
N ASP A 208 -9.83 -1.25 -10.52
CA ASP A 208 -9.54 -2.66 -10.66
C ASP A 208 -8.74 -2.94 -11.94
N LYS A 209 -7.45 -3.22 -11.76
CA LYS A 209 -6.48 -3.52 -12.83
C LYS A 209 -6.78 -4.85 -13.52
N SER A 210 -7.48 -5.77 -12.85
CA SER A 210 -7.80 -7.09 -13.39
C SER A 210 -8.96 -7.09 -14.39
N LYS A 211 -9.70 -5.97 -14.50
CA LYS A 211 -10.76 -5.82 -15.52
C LYS A 211 -10.22 -5.87 -16.94
N THR A 212 -8.96 -5.47 -17.13
CA THR A 212 -8.30 -5.44 -18.43
C THR A 212 -6.97 -6.14 -18.31
N LEU A 213 -6.96 -7.45 -18.60
CA LEU A 213 -5.75 -8.28 -18.54
C LEU A 213 -4.97 -8.29 -19.85
N GLY A 214 -5.56 -7.80 -20.95
CA GLY A 214 -4.96 -7.90 -22.28
C GLY A 214 -4.61 -9.35 -22.62
N ASP A 215 -3.38 -9.58 -23.08
CA ASP A 215 -2.86 -10.91 -23.41
C ASP A 215 -2.22 -11.64 -22.21
N HIS A 216 -2.37 -11.12 -20.99
CA HIS A 216 -1.75 -11.70 -19.80
C HIS A 216 -2.38 -13.06 -19.46
N LYS A 217 -1.55 -14.10 -19.38
CA LYS A 217 -2.00 -15.47 -19.07
C LYS A 217 -2.19 -15.63 -17.56
N ILE A 218 -3.42 -15.90 -17.14
CA ILE A 218 -3.72 -16.26 -15.75
C ILE A 218 -3.52 -17.77 -15.55
N LYS A 219 -2.87 -18.15 -14.46
CA LYS A 219 -2.90 -19.53 -13.94
C LYS A 219 -3.95 -19.59 -12.85
N THR A 220 -5.02 -20.34 -13.09
CA THR A 220 -6.00 -20.66 -12.05
C THR A 220 -5.59 -21.94 -11.34
N THR A 221 -5.74 -21.96 -10.01
CA THR A 221 -5.60 -23.18 -9.22
C THR A 221 -7.00 -23.62 -8.81
N ILE A 222 -7.38 -24.81 -9.25
CA ILE A 222 -8.66 -25.40 -8.88
C ILE A 222 -8.40 -26.33 -7.70
N SER A 223 -8.96 -25.99 -6.54
CA SER A 223 -8.94 -26.85 -5.37
C SER A 223 -10.22 -27.69 -5.35
N TYR A 224 -10.06 -29.01 -5.30
CA TYR A 224 -11.17 -29.94 -5.18
C TYR A 224 -11.27 -30.43 -3.74
N GLN A 225 -12.46 -30.36 -3.16
CA GLN A 225 -12.77 -31.18 -2.00
C GLN A 225 -12.99 -32.60 -2.52
N LEU A 226 -12.04 -33.49 -2.26
CA LEU A 226 -12.26 -34.91 -2.49
C LEU A 226 -13.39 -35.37 -1.55
N PRO A 227 -14.36 -36.16 -2.02
CA PRO A 227 -15.29 -36.83 -1.13
C PRO A 227 -14.51 -37.69 -0.13
N ASN A 228 -15.08 -37.94 1.06
CA ASN A 228 -14.49 -38.83 2.06
C ASN A 228 -14.26 -40.21 1.44
N ALA A 229 -13.03 -40.44 0.98
CA ALA A 229 -12.58 -41.68 0.39
C ALA A 229 -11.96 -42.56 1.48
N THR A 230 -12.33 -43.83 1.49
CA THR A 230 -11.64 -44.86 2.26
C THR A 230 -10.34 -45.23 1.55
N ARG A 231 -9.44 -45.93 2.27
CA ARG A 231 -8.07 -46.21 1.79
C ARG A 231 -8.01 -46.98 0.47
N ASP A 232 -9.11 -47.61 0.06
CA ASP A 232 -9.21 -48.47 -1.12
C ASP A 232 -9.95 -47.81 -2.30
N ASP A 233 -10.41 -46.57 -2.16
CA ASP A 233 -11.14 -45.87 -3.22
C ASP A 233 -10.19 -45.29 -4.29
N VAL A 234 -10.37 -45.70 -5.55
CA VAL A 234 -9.71 -45.11 -6.72
C VAL A 234 -10.55 -43.95 -7.23
N ILE A 235 -10.11 -42.72 -6.97
CA ILE A 235 -10.80 -41.52 -7.45
C ILE A 235 -10.39 -41.24 -8.90
N ASP A 236 -11.34 -41.35 -9.83
CA ASP A 236 -11.15 -40.90 -11.21
C ASP A 236 -11.34 -39.38 -11.30
N VAL A 237 -10.22 -38.67 -11.50
CA VAL A 237 -10.16 -37.20 -11.56
C VAL A 237 -10.88 -36.63 -12.79
N ARG A 238 -11.31 -37.46 -13.75
CA ARG A 238 -11.97 -36.99 -14.99
C ARG A 238 -13.43 -36.54 -14.82
N ASN A 239 -14.09 -36.90 -13.72
CA ASN A 239 -15.53 -36.67 -13.52
C ASN A 239 -15.86 -35.65 -12.41
N VAL A 240 -14.91 -34.80 -12.04
CA VAL A 240 -15.14 -33.82 -10.96
C VAL A 240 -15.80 -32.56 -11.55
N ASN A 241 -16.97 -32.19 -11.01
CA ASN A 241 -17.65 -30.95 -11.39
C ASN A 241 -16.81 -29.73 -10.99
N LEU A 242 -16.38 -28.99 -12.00
CA LEU A 242 -15.56 -27.79 -11.87
C LEU A 242 -16.43 -26.63 -11.38
N SER A 243 -16.07 -26.04 -10.25
CA SER A 243 -16.57 -24.75 -9.79
C SER A 243 -15.39 -23.77 -9.79
N ILE A 244 -15.52 -22.66 -10.50
CA ILE A 244 -14.51 -21.60 -10.54
C ILE A 244 -14.95 -20.54 -9.52
N PHE A 245 -14.07 -20.19 -8.57
CA PHE A 245 -14.24 -19.09 -7.62
C PHE A 245 -13.47 -17.86 -8.10
#